data_AF-A0A3P6T7E0-F1
#
_entry.id   AF-A0A3P6T7E0-F1
#
_cell.length_a   1.000
_cell.length_b   1.000
_cell.length_c   1.000
_cell.angle_alpha   90.00
_cell.angle_beta   90.00
_cell.angle_gamma   90.00
#
_symmetry.space_group_name_H-M   'P 1'
#
loop_
_entity.id
_entity.type
_entity.pdbx_description
1 polymer ?
#
loop_
_entity_poly.entity_id
_entity_poly.type
_entity_poly.pdbx_seq_one_letter_code
_entity_poly.pdbx_strand_id
1 'polypeptide(L)'
;MRLLSQPIGKPIFVEKIVSKWWKVCVLSELLAVVYMCVVIQPEYNERTKISENALLPALVTERFSYYQRISTFLDELHTERNISKYVEKQLLAHGIMTQTIRFAVTLAGFNQSGTNVVGVVRASRSSSTEAIIVAVSMTRTDLEALSVVLALATYCREQIYWARDIQFIFVDKGLIGLTAYLAQYHDYHHPFLVADKLHFHSGAIVGAFAVKAKGSEFDTMNIEYNMVNGLLPNLDLIDLMAKLADKFGLIPEVFHHGYQKSWWDIAETTGKAMLSQAFNEEEGLHSVFGPYGIQALTIHAESITEGHASLTDLGRICEGALRSLNNILEKFHQSYFLYIMTDMRYFLSVAYYMPALGLILLPLLVLWSFNSLKDTTLRQNKT
;
A
#
# COMPACT_ATOMS: atom_id res chain seq x y z
N MET A 1 -47.22 -21.79 -29.31
CA MET A 1 -45.80 -21.97 -28.92
C MET A 1 -44.93 -21.44 -30.04
N ARG A 2 -44.19 -20.35 -29.82
CA ARG A 2 -43.18 -19.86 -30.78
C ARG A 2 -41.98 -20.80 -30.74
N LEU A 3 -41.51 -21.26 -31.90
CA LEU A 3 -40.26 -22.01 -32.05
C LEU A 3 -39.09 -21.13 -31.58
N LEU A 4 -38.24 -21.67 -30.70
CA LEU A 4 -37.04 -21.06 -30.13
C LEU A 4 -35.93 -20.73 -31.17
N SER A 5 -36.20 -20.87 -32.48
CA SER A 5 -35.23 -20.74 -33.56
C SER A 5 -35.44 -19.54 -34.51
N GLN A 6 -36.43 -18.67 -34.28
CA GLN A 6 -36.53 -17.42 -35.04
C GLN A 6 -35.60 -16.36 -34.43
N PRO A 7 -34.68 -15.76 -35.21
CA PRO A 7 -33.87 -14.66 -34.70
C PRO A 7 -34.82 -13.51 -34.34
N ILE A 8 -34.79 -13.11 -33.07
CA ILE A 8 -35.47 -11.89 -32.60
C ILE A 8 -35.02 -10.77 -33.53
N GLY A 9 -35.96 -10.19 -34.29
CA GLY A 9 -35.68 -9.07 -35.17
C GLY A 9 -34.96 -7.99 -34.37
N LYS A 10 -33.71 -7.72 -34.72
CA LYS A 10 -32.88 -6.76 -33.98
C LYS A 10 -33.55 -5.39 -34.07
N PRO A 11 -33.65 -4.64 -32.97
CA PRO A 11 -34.34 -3.35 -32.97
C PRO A 11 -33.68 -2.39 -33.96
N ILE A 12 -34.47 -1.78 -34.86
CA ILE A 12 -34.04 -0.84 -35.93
C ILE A 12 -33.14 0.30 -35.38
N PHE A 13 -33.33 0.65 -34.10
CA PHE A 13 -32.53 1.63 -33.39
C PHE A 13 -31.05 1.23 -33.27
N VAL A 14 -30.78 -0.05 -32.98
CA VAL A 14 -29.41 -0.57 -32.82
C VAL A 14 -28.68 -0.55 -34.16
N GLU A 15 -29.36 -0.89 -35.27
CA GLU A 15 -28.75 -0.82 -36.61
C GLU A 15 -28.39 0.62 -37.02
N LYS A 16 -29.22 1.62 -36.67
CA LYS A 16 -28.91 3.04 -36.93
C LYS A 16 -27.71 3.53 -36.12
N ILE A 17 -27.59 3.13 -34.85
CA ILE A 17 -26.44 3.47 -33.99
C ILE A 17 -25.16 2.83 -34.55
N VAL A 18 -25.25 1.54 -34.88
CA VAL A 18 -24.14 0.77 -35.44
C VAL A 18 -23.69 1.32 -36.80
N SER A 19 -24.60 1.83 -37.63
CA SER A 19 -24.23 2.45 -38.92
C SER A 19 -23.37 3.72 -38.77
N LYS A 20 -23.42 4.37 -37.59
CA LYS A 20 -22.65 5.58 -37.27
C LYS A 20 -21.64 5.31 -36.14
N TRP A 21 -21.14 4.08 -36.04
CA TRP A 21 -20.27 3.63 -34.94
C TRP A 21 -19.13 4.61 -34.65
N TRP A 22 -18.41 5.10 -35.66
CA TRP A 22 -17.27 6.00 -35.45
C TRP A 22 -17.64 7.32 -34.75
N LYS A 23 -18.83 7.87 -35.02
CA LYS A 23 -19.31 9.10 -34.35
C LYS A 23 -19.65 8.84 -32.88
N VAL A 24 -20.24 7.68 -32.61
CA VAL A 24 -20.55 7.24 -31.25
C VAL A 24 -19.27 7.03 -30.46
N CYS A 25 -18.24 6.43 -31.07
CA CYS A 25 -16.95 6.25 -30.42
C CYS A 25 -16.33 7.59 -30.02
N VAL A 26 -16.18 8.53 -30.95
CA VAL A 26 -15.56 9.84 -30.67
C VAL A 26 -16.37 10.63 -29.62
N LEU A 27 -17.70 10.61 -29.72
CA LEU A 27 -18.55 11.33 -28.77
C LEU A 27 -18.47 10.72 -27.36
N SER A 28 -18.40 9.40 -27.25
CA SER A 28 -18.31 8.70 -25.96
C SER A 28 -17.01 9.01 -25.25
N GLU A 29 -15.88 8.99 -25.97
CA GLU A 29 -14.56 9.33 -25.43
C GLU A 29 -14.50 10.79 -24.97
N LEU A 30 -15.02 11.72 -25.77
CA LEU A 30 -15.07 13.13 -25.38
C LEU A 30 -15.93 13.32 -24.13
N LEU A 31 -17.09 12.67 -24.06
CA LEU A 31 -17.96 12.73 -22.89
C LEU A 31 -17.29 12.13 -21.66
N ALA A 32 -16.53 11.04 -21.79
CA ALA A 32 -15.77 10.44 -20.70
C ALA A 32 -14.73 11.41 -20.13
N VAL A 33 -13.96 12.07 -21.00
CA VAL A 33 -12.95 13.06 -20.57
C VAL A 33 -13.61 14.24 -19.87
N VAL A 34 -14.68 14.81 -20.44
CA VAL A 34 -15.41 15.92 -19.82
C VAL A 34 -15.98 15.51 -18.46
N TYR A 35 -16.53 14.29 -18.36
CA TYR A 35 -17.08 13.76 -17.12
C TYR A 35 -15.99 13.61 -16.05
N MET A 36 -14.83 13.03 -16.39
CA MET A 36 -13.70 12.93 -15.45
C MET A 36 -13.23 14.30 -14.97
N CYS A 37 -13.10 15.29 -15.87
CA CYS A 37 -12.68 16.64 -15.49
C CYS A 37 -13.62 17.31 -14.47
N VAL A 38 -14.94 17.03 -14.55
CA VAL A 38 -15.94 17.52 -13.60
C VAL A 38 -15.86 16.74 -12.29
N VAL A 39 -15.80 15.42 -12.36
CA VAL A 39 -15.85 14.54 -11.20
C VAL A 39 -14.63 14.70 -10.30
N ILE A 40 -13.45 15.01 -10.86
CA ILE A 40 -12.22 15.24 -10.08
C ILE A 40 -12.30 16.47 -9.17
N GLN A 41 -13.26 17.38 -9.39
CA GLN A 41 -13.38 18.58 -8.57
C GLN A 41 -13.70 18.23 -7.10
N PRO A 42 -13.11 18.94 -6.11
CA PRO A 42 -13.30 18.65 -4.69
C PRO A 42 -14.76 18.63 -4.22
N GLU A 43 -15.66 19.34 -4.91
CA GLU A 43 -17.09 19.40 -4.61
C GLU A 43 -17.81 18.07 -4.84
N TYR A 44 -17.29 17.23 -5.74
CA TYR A 44 -17.85 15.91 -6.06
C TYR A 44 -17.07 14.75 -5.44
N ASN A 45 -15.90 15.02 -4.87
CA ASN A 45 -15.07 14.01 -4.21
C ASN A 45 -15.54 13.73 -2.78
N GLU A 46 -15.32 12.51 -2.31
CA GLU A 46 -15.55 12.16 -0.92
C GLU A 46 -14.36 12.64 -0.08
N ARG A 47 -14.67 13.30 1.05
CA ARG A 47 -13.65 13.68 2.02
C ARG A 47 -13.22 12.45 2.81
N THR A 48 -11.92 12.28 2.98
CA THR A 48 -11.35 11.19 3.79
C THR A 48 -11.82 11.29 5.24
N LYS A 49 -12.21 10.13 5.78
CA LYS A 49 -12.75 9.97 7.13
C LYS A 49 -12.42 8.56 7.58
N ILE A 50 -12.07 8.47 8.87
CA ILE A 50 -11.84 7.18 9.52
C ILE A 50 -13.19 6.53 9.75
N SER A 51 -13.41 5.43 9.05
CA SER A 51 -14.65 4.66 9.13
C SER A 51 -14.63 3.72 10.34
N GLU A 52 -13.46 3.18 10.68
CA GLU A 52 -13.24 2.30 11.81
C GLU A 52 -13.05 3.08 13.12
N ASN A 53 -14.07 3.08 13.98
CA ASN A 53 -14.04 3.80 15.26
C ASN A 53 -12.96 3.27 16.22
N ALA A 54 -12.63 1.97 16.15
CA ALA A 54 -11.64 1.35 17.02
C ALA A 54 -10.20 1.84 16.75
N LEU A 55 -9.97 2.41 15.57
CA LEU A 55 -8.64 2.81 15.12
C LEU A 55 -8.08 4.01 15.92
N LEU A 56 -8.97 4.87 16.44
CA LEU A 56 -8.65 5.99 17.35
C LEU A 56 -7.35 6.77 16.97
N PRO A 57 -7.21 7.21 15.70
CA PRO A 57 -5.97 7.78 15.22
C PRO A 57 -5.65 9.07 15.96
N ALA A 58 -4.37 9.27 16.29
CA ALA A 58 -3.85 10.47 16.94
C ALA A 58 -4.44 10.78 18.34
N LEU A 59 -5.38 10.00 18.86
CA LEU A 59 -6.01 10.23 20.18
C LEU A 59 -5.16 9.73 21.36
N VAL A 60 -4.27 8.79 21.10
CA VAL A 60 -3.43 8.20 22.13
C VAL A 60 -2.16 9.03 22.31
N THR A 61 -1.73 9.24 23.55
CA THR A 61 -0.45 9.91 23.83
C THR A 61 0.71 8.93 23.68
N GLU A 62 1.58 9.19 22.73
CA GLU A 62 2.82 8.49 22.45
C GLU A 62 3.84 8.80 23.54
N ARG A 63 4.60 7.78 23.96
CA ARG A 63 5.63 7.92 25.01
C ARG A 63 7.03 7.64 24.49
N PHE A 64 7.17 7.33 23.22
CA PHE A 64 8.45 7.10 22.57
C PHE A 64 9.33 8.36 22.67
N SER A 65 10.49 8.20 23.33
CA SER A 65 11.47 9.26 23.57
C SER A 65 12.89 8.70 23.62
N TYR A 66 13.29 7.95 22.58
CA TYR A 66 14.56 7.21 22.52
C TYR A 66 15.61 7.90 21.64
N TYR A 67 15.73 9.23 21.70
CA TYR A 67 16.66 10.00 20.86
C TYR A 67 18.11 9.48 20.95
N GLN A 68 18.64 9.32 22.17
CA GLN A 68 20.02 8.84 22.38
C GLN A 68 20.26 7.44 21.81
N ARG A 69 19.26 6.54 21.92
CA ARG A 69 19.37 5.17 21.41
C ARG A 69 19.35 5.16 19.88
N ILE A 70 18.51 6.00 19.27
CA ILE A 70 18.47 6.18 17.81
C ILE A 70 19.83 6.67 17.31
N SER A 71 20.38 7.72 17.91
CA SER A 71 21.68 8.27 17.49
C SER A 71 22.81 7.24 17.63
N THR A 72 22.86 6.51 18.75
CA THR A 72 23.87 5.46 18.94
C THR A 72 23.74 4.34 17.90
N PHE A 73 22.53 3.87 17.62
CA PHE A 73 22.32 2.86 16.58
C PHE A 73 22.69 3.37 15.20
N LEU A 74 22.36 4.63 14.87
CA LEU A 74 22.70 5.23 13.59
C LEU A 74 24.23 5.34 13.39
N ASP A 75 24.95 5.84 14.39
CA ASP A 75 26.43 5.96 14.36
C ASP A 75 27.12 4.60 14.19
N GLU A 76 26.64 3.58 14.92
CA GLU A 76 27.15 2.22 14.82
C GLU A 76 26.83 1.59 13.45
N LEU A 77 25.62 1.82 12.91
CA LEU A 77 25.19 1.32 11.59
C LEU A 77 26.00 1.92 10.44
N HIS A 78 26.44 3.18 10.54
CA HIS A 78 27.31 3.79 9.54
C HIS A 78 28.68 3.08 9.45
N THR A 79 29.22 2.68 10.60
CA THR A 79 30.55 2.05 10.71
C THR A 79 30.51 0.56 10.37
N GLU A 80 29.40 -0.09 10.65
CA GLU A 80 29.25 -1.54 10.49
C GLU A 80 29.28 -1.98 9.03
N ARG A 81 29.92 -3.12 8.74
CA ARG A 81 29.92 -3.70 7.38
C ARG A 81 28.78 -4.68 7.17
N ASN A 82 28.44 -5.45 8.20
CA ASN A 82 27.39 -6.46 8.14
C ASN A 82 26.19 -6.03 8.97
N ILE A 83 25.29 -5.27 8.33
CA ILE A 83 24.09 -4.70 8.96
C ILE A 83 23.21 -5.81 9.55
N SER A 84 22.98 -6.92 8.83
CA SER A 84 22.13 -8.02 9.30
C SER A 84 22.62 -8.61 10.63
N LYS A 85 23.92 -8.90 10.76
CA LYS A 85 24.50 -9.42 12.01
C LYS A 85 24.41 -8.42 13.17
N TYR A 86 24.58 -7.14 12.87
CA TYR A 86 24.46 -6.09 13.88
C TYR A 86 23.03 -5.98 14.40
N VAL A 87 22.04 -5.94 13.50
CA VAL A 87 20.61 -5.92 13.86
C VAL A 87 20.26 -7.14 14.71
N GLU A 88 20.67 -8.34 14.29
CA GLU A 88 20.46 -9.58 15.06
C GLU A 88 21.05 -9.48 16.47
N LYS A 89 22.29 -9.01 16.60
CA LYS A 89 22.97 -8.82 17.88
C LYS A 89 22.23 -7.82 18.77
N GLN A 90 21.79 -6.68 18.23
CA GLN A 90 21.10 -5.65 19.02
C GLN A 90 19.73 -6.11 19.51
N LEU A 91 18.96 -6.78 18.67
CA LEU A 91 17.67 -7.34 19.07
C LEU A 91 17.82 -8.39 20.18
N LEU A 92 18.79 -9.31 20.04
CA LEU A 92 19.10 -10.31 21.08
C LEU A 92 19.55 -9.66 22.39
N ALA A 93 20.42 -8.64 22.33
CA ALA A 93 20.90 -7.92 23.50
C ALA A 93 19.78 -7.24 24.29
N HIS A 94 18.70 -6.83 23.61
CA HIS A 94 17.51 -6.22 24.23
C HIS A 94 16.40 -7.25 24.54
N GLY A 95 16.69 -8.55 24.48
CA GLY A 95 15.76 -9.62 24.87
C GLY A 95 14.57 -9.77 23.94
N ILE A 96 14.72 -9.39 22.66
CA ILE A 96 13.75 -9.63 21.60
C ILE A 96 14.08 -10.98 20.96
N MET A 97 13.06 -11.81 20.70
CA MET A 97 13.27 -13.08 20.00
C MET A 97 13.61 -12.80 18.55
N THR A 98 14.71 -13.35 18.06
CA THR A 98 15.17 -13.12 16.68
C THR A 98 15.30 -14.41 15.89
N GLN A 99 15.12 -14.28 14.58
CA GLN A 99 15.52 -15.30 13.63
C GLN A 99 16.09 -14.64 12.38
N THR A 100 17.20 -15.19 11.91
CA THR A 100 17.81 -14.84 10.64
C THR A 100 17.33 -15.81 9.56
N ILE A 101 16.80 -15.28 8.45
CA ILE A 101 16.23 -16.06 7.35
C ILE A 101 17.07 -15.80 6.10
N ARG A 102 17.83 -16.80 5.67
CA ARG A 102 18.54 -16.73 4.40
C ARG A 102 17.61 -17.13 3.27
N PHE A 103 17.74 -16.45 2.15
CA PHE A 103 16.97 -16.76 0.95
C PHE A 103 17.83 -16.67 -0.30
N ALA A 104 17.45 -17.45 -1.30
CA ALA A 104 18.06 -17.44 -2.62
C ALA A 104 16.96 -17.53 -3.69
N VAL A 105 17.04 -16.64 -4.66
CA VAL A 105 16.22 -16.64 -5.86
C VAL A 105 17.08 -17.10 -7.03
N THR A 106 16.58 -18.09 -7.75
CA THR A 106 17.19 -18.60 -8.99
C THR A 106 16.21 -18.45 -10.13
N LEU A 107 16.41 -17.41 -10.94
CA LEU A 107 15.66 -17.15 -12.16
C LEU A 107 16.64 -17.01 -13.33
N ALA A 108 16.18 -17.29 -14.56
CA ALA A 108 17.04 -17.19 -15.74
C ALA A 108 17.60 -15.76 -15.90
N GLY A 109 18.91 -15.60 -15.73
CA GLY A 109 19.58 -14.29 -15.78
C GLY A 109 19.49 -13.46 -14.49
N PHE A 110 18.84 -13.97 -13.44
CA PHE A 110 18.66 -13.26 -12.18
C PHE A 110 18.84 -14.20 -10.99
N ASN A 111 20.05 -14.18 -10.43
CA ASN A 111 20.39 -14.91 -9.21
C ASN A 111 20.70 -13.91 -8.10
N GLN A 112 19.85 -13.88 -7.08
CA GLN A 112 20.08 -13.05 -5.90
C GLN A 112 19.95 -13.89 -4.65
N SER A 113 20.80 -13.60 -3.67
CA SER A 113 20.68 -14.15 -2.33
C SER A 113 20.82 -13.02 -1.32
N GLY A 114 20.21 -13.21 -0.17
CA GLY A 114 20.18 -12.21 0.89
C GLY A 114 19.82 -12.83 2.23
N THR A 115 19.80 -11.99 3.25
CA THR A 115 19.53 -12.44 4.61
C THR A 115 18.66 -11.43 5.34
N ASN A 116 17.42 -11.81 5.62
CA ASN A 116 16.51 -11.01 6.44
C ASN A 116 16.73 -11.32 7.92
N VAL A 117 16.47 -10.33 8.76
CA VAL A 117 16.44 -10.52 10.22
C VAL A 117 15.04 -10.19 10.69
N VAL A 118 14.44 -11.08 11.47
CA VAL A 118 13.11 -10.88 12.03
C VAL A 118 13.18 -10.86 13.54
N GLY A 119 12.65 -9.81 14.16
CA GLY A 119 12.47 -9.67 15.59
C GLY A 119 11.00 -9.79 15.98
N VAL A 120 10.67 -10.55 17.03
CA VAL A 120 9.30 -10.74 17.50
C VAL A 120 9.16 -10.29 18.95
N VAL A 121 8.23 -9.36 19.16
CA VAL A 121 7.74 -8.96 20.48
C VAL A 121 6.37 -9.61 20.68
N ARG A 122 6.27 -10.58 21.59
CA ARG A 122 5.00 -11.27 21.86
C ARG A 122 4.04 -10.39 22.64
N ALA A 123 2.75 -10.56 22.39
CA ALA A 123 1.69 -9.98 23.21
C ALA A 123 1.85 -10.46 24.67
N SER A 124 1.78 -9.54 25.62
CA SER A 124 1.93 -9.89 27.05
C SER A 124 0.62 -10.33 27.70
N ARG A 125 -0.52 -9.95 27.11
CA ARG A 125 -1.87 -10.11 27.70
C ARG A 125 -2.87 -10.88 26.85
N SER A 126 -2.46 -11.38 25.69
CA SER A 126 -3.33 -12.05 24.73
C SER A 126 -2.71 -13.36 24.24
N SER A 127 -3.54 -14.28 23.78
CA SER A 127 -3.07 -15.37 22.95
C SER A 127 -2.49 -14.77 21.66
N SER A 128 -1.28 -15.15 21.26
CA SER A 128 -0.57 -14.73 20.05
C SER A 128 -1.26 -15.14 18.73
N THR A 129 -2.57 -14.94 18.64
CA THR A 129 -3.47 -15.29 17.53
C THR A 129 -3.50 -14.24 16.44
N GLU A 130 -2.95 -13.06 16.69
CA GLU A 130 -2.91 -11.95 15.76
C GLU A 130 -1.55 -11.24 15.84
N ALA A 131 -1.13 -10.67 14.71
CA ALA A 131 0.15 -10.00 14.58
C ALA A 131 0.06 -8.69 13.79
N ILE A 132 0.99 -7.78 14.09
CA ILE A 132 1.25 -6.54 13.35
C ILE A 132 2.67 -6.61 12.82
N ILE A 133 2.90 -6.17 11.58
CA ILE A 133 4.22 -6.16 10.97
C ILE A 133 4.73 -4.72 10.81
N VAL A 134 5.98 -4.50 11.18
CA VAL A 134 6.75 -3.29 10.84
C VAL A 134 7.94 -3.74 9.98
N ALA A 135 8.00 -3.26 8.75
CA ALA A 135 9.07 -3.61 7.81
C ALA A 135 10.02 -2.42 7.59
N VAL A 136 11.31 -2.71 7.48
CA VAL A 136 12.31 -1.70 7.12
C VAL A 136 13.40 -2.32 6.26
N SER A 137 13.89 -1.53 5.29
CA SER A 137 14.97 -1.92 4.41
C SER A 137 16.31 -1.83 5.14
N MET A 138 17.18 -2.83 4.99
CA MET A 138 18.56 -2.81 5.51
C MET A 138 19.55 -2.14 4.52
N THR A 139 19.05 -1.28 3.65
CA THR A 139 19.87 -0.56 2.68
C THR A 139 20.57 0.64 3.33
N ARG A 140 21.75 1.00 2.82
CA ARG A 140 22.52 2.17 3.29
C ARG A 140 21.80 3.51 3.12
N THR A 141 20.76 3.56 2.29
CA THR A 141 19.93 4.74 2.07
C THR A 141 18.91 4.96 3.17
N ASP A 142 18.53 3.90 3.89
CA ASP A 142 17.42 3.91 4.85
C ASP A 142 17.92 3.68 6.28
N LEU A 143 19.18 4.05 6.59
CA LEU A 143 19.79 3.78 7.90
C LEU A 143 19.08 4.52 9.03
N GLU A 144 18.54 5.70 8.74
CA GLU A 144 17.76 6.52 9.65
C GLU A 144 16.46 5.80 10.04
N ALA A 145 15.69 5.33 9.06
CA ALA A 145 14.50 4.51 9.31
C ALA A 145 14.85 3.21 10.03
N LEU A 146 15.95 2.55 9.64
CA LEU A 146 16.45 1.33 10.26
C LEU A 146 16.74 1.53 11.75
N SER A 147 17.44 2.61 12.10
CA SER A 147 17.77 2.96 13.49
C SER A 147 16.53 3.27 14.32
N VAL A 148 15.55 3.97 13.74
CA VAL A 148 14.26 4.27 14.39
C VAL A 148 13.46 2.99 14.63
N VAL A 149 13.34 2.11 13.64
CA VAL A 149 12.61 0.84 13.77
C VAL A 149 13.30 -0.11 14.76
N LEU A 150 14.64 -0.14 14.77
CA LEU A 150 15.40 -0.89 15.76
C LEU A 150 15.16 -0.36 17.18
N ALA A 151 15.22 0.97 17.38
CA ALA A 151 14.88 1.60 18.65
C ALA A 151 13.42 1.35 19.05
N LEU A 152 12.48 1.41 18.10
CA LEU A 152 11.07 1.11 18.31
C LEU A 152 10.85 -0.33 18.76
N ALA A 153 11.58 -1.30 18.20
CA ALA A 153 11.51 -2.69 18.62
C ALA A 153 11.93 -2.85 20.09
N THR A 154 13.01 -2.18 20.50
CA THR A 154 13.45 -2.18 21.91
C THR A 154 12.42 -1.52 22.83
N TYR A 155 11.84 -0.39 22.41
CA TYR A 155 10.76 0.26 23.16
C TYR A 155 9.55 -0.66 23.32
N CYS A 156 9.08 -1.28 22.24
CA CYS A 156 7.92 -2.16 22.27
C CYS A 156 8.14 -3.34 23.21
N ARG A 157 9.37 -3.86 23.30
CA ARG A 157 9.72 -4.94 24.24
C ARG A 157 9.59 -4.53 25.70
N GLU A 158 9.85 -3.26 26.02
CA GLU A 158 9.75 -2.69 27.36
C GLU A 158 8.29 -2.40 27.77
N GLN A 159 7.34 -2.39 26.82
CA GLN A 159 5.93 -2.09 27.09
C GLN A 159 5.06 -3.35 27.27
N ILE A 160 4.05 -3.26 28.14
CA ILE A 160 3.15 -4.37 28.53
C ILE A 160 1.70 -4.24 28.01
N TYR A 161 1.43 -3.28 27.14
CA TYR A 161 0.06 -2.99 26.69
C TYR A 161 -0.28 -3.58 25.32
N TRP A 162 0.63 -4.32 24.70
CA TRP A 162 0.39 -4.97 23.41
C TRP A 162 -0.53 -6.18 23.57
N ALA A 163 -1.62 -6.16 22.81
CA ALA A 163 -2.61 -7.22 22.69
C ALA A 163 -2.33 -8.13 21.47
N ARG A 164 -1.37 -7.76 20.62
CA ARG A 164 -0.96 -8.48 19.41
C ARG A 164 0.54 -8.68 19.41
N ASP A 165 0.99 -9.73 18.73
CA ASP A 165 2.42 -9.88 18.48
C ASP A 165 2.86 -8.80 17.51
N ILE A 166 4.04 -8.21 17.73
CA ILE A 166 4.64 -7.24 16.83
C ILE A 166 5.88 -7.86 16.23
N GLN A 167 5.89 -7.95 14.90
CA GLN A 167 6.99 -8.51 14.12
C GLN A 167 7.72 -7.38 13.42
N PHE A 168 9.00 -7.24 13.72
CA PHE A 168 9.91 -6.29 13.08
C PHE A 168 10.72 -7.04 12.03
N ILE A 169 10.52 -6.71 10.76
CA ILE A 169 11.19 -7.37 9.64
C ILE A 169 12.21 -6.41 9.07
N PHE A 170 13.48 -6.78 9.22
CA PHE A 170 14.61 -6.09 8.63
C PHE A 170 14.98 -6.81 7.35
N VAL A 171 14.70 -6.15 6.23
CA VAL A 171 14.64 -6.77 4.90
C VAL A 171 15.91 -6.49 4.11
N ASP A 172 16.54 -7.54 3.59
CA ASP A 172 17.63 -7.45 2.61
C ASP A 172 17.06 -7.61 1.19
N LYS A 173 17.69 -6.99 0.19
CA LYS A 173 17.28 -7.04 -1.23
C LYS A 173 15.82 -6.63 -1.49
N GLY A 174 15.28 -5.70 -0.68
CA GLY A 174 13.98 -5.06 -0.91
C GLY A 174 12.83 -6.06 -0.99
N LEU A 175 12.03 -5.99 -2.05
CA LEU A 175 10.80 -6.79 -2.20
C LEU A 175 11.05 -8.29 -2.22
N ILE A 176 12.19 -8.74 -2.74
CA ILE A 176 12.54 -10.16 -2.82
C ILE A 176 12.72 -10.74 -1.42
N GLY A 177 13.43 -10.03 -0.55
CA GLY A 177 13.60 -10.45 0.83
C GLY A 177 12.27 -10.52 1.57
N LEU A 178 11.43 -9.50 1.43
CA LEU A 178 10.13 -9.51 2.11
C LEU A 178 9.20 -10.61 1.57
N THR A 179 9.22 -10.86 0.25
CA THR A 179 8.50 -11.97 -0.38
C THR A 179 8.97 -13.32 0.18
N ALA A 180 10.28 -13.50 0.39
CA ALA A 180 10.83 -14.71 0.99
C ALA A 180 10.31 -14.95 2.41
N TYR A 181 10.22 -13.89 3.21
CA TYR A 181 9.62 -13.98 4.55
C TYR A 181 8.13 -14.32 4.48
N LEU A 182 7.35 -13.62 3.65
CA LEU A 182 5.91 -13.83 3.55
C LEU A 182 5.56 -15.23 3.02
N ALA A 183 6.33 -15.73 2.05
CA ALA A 183 6.21 -17.07 1.53
C ALA A 183 6.37 -18.11 2.66
N GLN A 184 7.38 -17.96 3.52
CA GLN A 184 7.57 -18.85 4.66
C GLN A 184 6.51 -18.68 5.75
N TYR A 185 6.01 -17.45 5.96
CA TYR A 185 4.96 -17.17 6.94
C TYR A 185 3.62 -17.83 6.59
N HIS A 186 3.29 -17.86 5.29
CA HIS A 186 2.04 -18.41 4.76
C HIS A 186 2.16 -19.85 4.22
N ASP A 187 3.32 -20.51 4.42
CA ASP A 187 3.63 -21.84 3.88
C ASP A 187 3.44 -21.95 2.35
N TYR A 188 3.69 -20.83 1.66
CA TYR A 188 3.55 -20.72 0.21
C TYR A 188 4.88 -21.02 -0.49
N HIS A 189 4.86 -21.96 -1.43
CA HIS A 189 6.05 -22.44 -2.11
C HIS A 189 6.18 -21.81 -3.50
N HIS A 190 7.23 -21.00 -3.69
CA HIS A 190 7.57 -20.43 -4.99
C HIS A 190 8.61 -21.32 -5.70
N PRO A 191 8.44 -21.65 -7.00
CA PRO A 191 9.39 -22.51 -7.73
C PRO A 191 10.82 -21.95 -7.83
N PHE A 192 10.96 -20.63 -7.78
CA PHE A 192 12.21 -19.90 -8.03
C PHE A 192 12.84 -19.31 -6.76
N LEU A 193 12.20 -19.46 -5.59
CA LEU A 193 12.62 -18.84 -4.34
C LEU A 193 12.69 -19.90 -3.24
N VAL A 194 13.89 -20.07 -2.69
CA VAL A 194 14.17 -20.96 -1.57
C VAL A 194 14.55 -20.10 -0.37
N ALA A 195 13.89 -20.32 0.77
CA ALA A 195 14.14 -19.60 2.00
C ALA A 195 14.21 -20.55 3.21
N ASP A 196 14.97 -20.16 4.22
CA ASP A 196 15.06 -20.89 5.49
C ASP A 196 13.68 -20.93 6.18
N LYS A 197 13.33 -22.07 6.80
CA LYS A 197 12.03 -22.25 7.45
C LYS A 197 11.88 -21.34 8.68
N LEU A 198 10.73 -20.69 8.80
CA LEU A 198 10.41 -19.89 9.99
C LEU A 198 10.16 -20.81 11.21
N HIS A 199 10.87 -20.55 12.31
CA HIS A 199 10.80 -21.37 13.53
C HIS A 199 9.74 -20.88 14.51
N PHE A 200 9.31 -19.63 14.37
CA PHE A 200 8.19 -19.08 15.12
C PHE A 200 7.02 -18.84 14.18
N HIS A 201 5.81 -18.87 14.74
CA HIS A 201 4.64 -18.38 14.06
C HIS A 201 3.91 -17.44 15.01
N SER A 202 3.43 -16.33 14.46
CA SER A 202 2.42 -15.49 15.09
C SER A 202 1.13 -15.72 14.31
N GLY A 203 -0.04 -15.42 14.88
CA GLY A 203 -1.29 -15.71 14.19
C GLY A 203 -1.60 -14.76 13.02
N ALA A 204 -2.86 -14.48 12.75
CA ALA A 204 -3.27 -13.72 11.57
C ALA A 204 -2.68 -12.29 11.57
N ILE A 205 -2.08 -11.89 10.46
CA ILE A 205 -1.57 -10.53 10.29
C ILE A 205 -2.76 -9.59 10.07
N VAL A 206 -2.93 -8.62 10.97
CA VAL A 206 -4.05 -7.65 10.94
C VAL A 206 -3.74 -6.48 10.03
N GLY A 207 -2.48 -6.02 10.06
CA GLY A 207 -1.98 -4.94 9.24
C GLY A 207 -0.46 -4.87 9.31
N ALA A 208 0.13 -4.19 8.34
CA ALA A 208 1.55 -3.96 8.26
C ALA A 208 1.84 -2.52 7.83
N PHE A 209 3.02 -2.02 8.12
CA PHE A 209 3.53 -0.82 7.46
C PHE A 209 5.04 -0.90 7.32
N ALA A 210 5.56 -0.28 6.28
CA ALA A 210 6.99 -0.12 6.07
C ALA A 210 7.42 1.31 6.37
N VAL A 211 8.66 1.48 6.81
CA VAL A 211 9.23 2.80 7.15
C VAL A 211 10.40 3.09 6.25
N LYS A 212 10.38 4.25 5.60
CA LYS A 212 11.48 4.88 4.86
C LYS A 212 11.71 6.27 5.42
N ALA A 213 12.97 6.69 5.47
CA ALA A 213 13.34 8.01 5.93
C ALA A 213 14.63 8.42 5.24
N LYS A 214 14.71 9.69 4.87
CA LYS A 214 15.87 10.28 4.23
C LYS A 214 16.33 11.50 5.02
N GLY A 215 17.45 11.37 5.72
CA GLY A 215 17.96 12.39 6.64
C GLY A 215 17.41 12.27 8.06
N SER A 216 17.78 13.22 8.92
CA SER A 216 17.49 13.20 10.36
C SER A 216 16.33 14.11 10.79
N GLU A 217 15.96 15.05 9.93
CA GLU A 217 14.90 16.03 10.14
C GLU A 217 13.94 15.96 8.95
N PHE A 218 12.65 16.22 9.17
CA PHE A 218 11.61 15.99 8.17
C PHE A 218 10.57 17.12 8.19
N ASP A 219 10.00 17.41 7.02
CA ASP A 219 8.88 18.34 6.84
C ASP A 219 7.65 17.65 6.26
N THR A 220 7.88 16.57 5.52
CA THR A 220 6.86 15.88 4.72
C THR A 220 6.88 14.38 4.98
N MET A 221 5.72 13.76 4.85
CA MET A 221 5.55 12.33 4.92
C MET A 221 4.74 11.87 3.70
N ASN A 222 5.44 11.33 2.70
CA ASN A 222 4.80 10.71 1.55
C ASN A 222 4.30 9.31 1.93
N ILE A 223 3.03 9.04 1.63
CA ILE A 223 2.38 7.76 1.87
C ILE A 223 2.32 7.00 0.54
N GLU A 224 3.14 5.97 0.44
CA GLU A 224 3.13 5.02 -0.68
C GLU A 224 2.15 3.90 -0.34
N TYR A 225 1.21 3.58 -1.22
CA TYR A 225 0.14 2.61 -0.94
C TYR A 225 -0.19 1.67 -2.10
N ASN A 226 0.37 1.87 -3.29
CA ASN A 226 0.12 0.98 -4.41
C ASN A 226 0.82 -0.35 -4.22
N MET A 227 0.03 -1.43 -4.25
CA MET A 227 0.53 -2.79 -4.17
C MET A 227 0.59 -3.47 -5.54
N VAL A 228 1.28 -4.60 -5.58
CA VAL A 228 1.44 -5.41 -6.79
C VAL A 228 0.08 -5.72 -7.41
N ASN A 229 -0.01 -5.62 -8.74
CA ASN A 229 -1.23 -5.79 -9.55
C ASN A 229 -2.32 -4.73 -9.31
N GLY A 230 -1.96 -3.52 -8.87
CA GLY A 230 -2.90 -2.42 -8.66
C GLY A 230 -3.85 -2.64 -7.48
N LEU A 231 -3.48 -3.54 -6.57
CA LEU A 231 -4.16 -3.73 -5.29
C LEU A 231 -3.95 -2.51 -4.39
N LEU A 232 -4.96 -2.19 -3.59
CA LEU A 232 -4.95 -1.04 -2.69
C LEU A 232 -5.22 -1.50 -1.25
N PRO A 233 -4.57 -0.89 -0.25
CA PRO A 233 -4.91 -1.11 1.14
C PRO A 233 -6.28 -0.48 1.46
N ASN A 234 -6.79 -0.81 2.62
CA ASN A 234 -7.95 -0.13 3.17
C ASN A 234 -7.64 1.37 3.39
N LEU A 235 -8.53 2.24 2.91
CA LEU A 235 -8.35 3.71 2.98
C LEU A 235 -8.14 4.23 4.42
N ASP A 236 -8.73 3.59 5.44
CA ASP A 236 -8.55 4.01 6.83
C ASP A 236 -7.08 3.93 7.29
N LEU A 237 -6.29 3.03 6.70
CA LEU A 237 -4.85 2.91 7.00
C LEU A 237 -4.06 4.11 6.47
N ILE A 238 -4.44 4.62 5.29
CA ILE A 238 -3.86 5.84 4.72
C ILE A 238 -4.23 7.04 5.57
N ASP A 239 -5.51 7.16 5.93
CA ASP A 239 -6.03 8.25 6.75
C ASP A 239 -5.41 8.26 8.16
N LEU A 240 -5.14 7.08 8.73
CA LEU A 240 -4.40 6.94 9.99
C LEU A 240 -3.04 7.62 9.90
N MET A 241 -2.25 7.26 8.89
CA MET A 241 -0.89 7.76 8.73
C MET A 241 -0.88 9.27 8.46
N ALA A 242 -1.82 9.74 7.65
CA ALA A 242 -1.96 11.17 7.39
C ALA A 242 -2.31 11.98 8.65
N LYS A 243 -3.22 11.46 9.49
CA LYS A 243 -3.55 12.09 10.77
C LYS A 243 -2.39 12.07 11.76
N LEU A 244 -1.57 11.02 11.75
CA LEU A 244 -0.37 10.95 12.58
C LEU A 244 0.70 11.94 12.09
N ALA A 245 0.90 12.05 10.78
CA ALA A 245 1.79 13.07 10.19
C ALA A 245 1.35 14.48 10.61
N ASP A 246 0.08 14.83 10.39
CA ASP A 246 -0.50 16.12 10.79
C ASP A 246 -0.28 16.39 12.30
N LYS A 247 -0.45 15.38 13.17
CA LYS A 247 -0.27 15.50 14.63
C LYS A 247 1.15 15.87 15.02
N PHE A 248 2.15 15.32 14.33
CA PHE A 248 3.56 15.56 14.61
C PHE A 248 4.15 16.69 13.75
N GLY A 249 3.31 17.43 13.01
CA GLY A 249 3.71 18.60 12.25
C GLY A 249 4.35 18.29 10.89
N LEU A 250 4.24 17.07 10.39
CA LEU A 250 4.63 16.73 9.02
C LEU A 250 3.45 16.95 8.07
N ILE A 251 3.74 17.42 6.86
CA ILE A 251 2.74 17.54 5.80
C ILE A 251 2.57 16.15 5.16
N PRO A 252 1.38 15.53 5.26
CA PRO A 252 1.13 14.27 4.59
C PRO A 252 0.97 14.47 3.09
N GLU A 253 1.61 13.61 2.31
CA GLU A 253 1.63 13.68 0.85
C GLU A 253 1.30 12.32 0.23
N VAL A 254 0.80 12.36 -1.00
CA VAL A 254 0.61 11.19 -1.86
C VAL A 254 1.21 11.53 -3.22
N PHE A 255 2.07 10.67 -3.78
CA PHE A 255 2.85 10.96 -5.00
C PHE A 255 3.65 12.28 -4.92
N HIS A 256 4.20 12.59 -3.74
CA HIS A 256 4.93 13.84 -3.43
C HIS A 256 4.10 15.12 -3.63
N HIS A 257 2.78 14.98 -3.55
CA HIS A 257 1.82 16.06 -3.63
C HIS A 257 1.11 16.15 -2.27
N GLY A 258 1.32 17.27 -1.56
CA GLY A 258 0.58 17.63 -0.35
C GLY A 258 -0.82 18.17 -0.65
N TYR A 259 -1.28 19.15 0.12
CA TYR A 259 -2.61 19.73 -0.03
C TYR A 259 -2.75 20.60 -1.29
N GLN A 260 -3.57 20.13 -2.22
CA GLN A 260 -3.73 20.79 -3.52
C GLN A 260 -4.72 21.95 -3.48
N LYS A 261 -4.38 23.05 -4.17
CA LYS A 261 -5.23 24.25 -4.28
C LYS A 261 -5.72 24.50 -5.71
N SER A 262 -4.95 24.10 -6.72
CA SER A 262 -5.30 24.28 -8.13
C SER A 262 -5.95 23.02 -8.68
N TRP A 263 -6.91 23.19 -9.60
CA TRP A 263 -7.49 22.07 -10.34
C TRP A 263 -6.43 21.28 -11.13
N TRP A 264 -5.42 21.97 -11.66
CA TRP A 264 -4.33 21.33 -12.40
C TRP A 264 -3.53 20.36 -11.53
N ASP A 265 -3.25 20.73 -10.28
CA ASP A 265 -2.49 19.89 -9.37
C ASP A 265 -3.32 18.67 -8.92
N ILE A 266 -4.63 18.86 -8.73
CA ILE A 266 -5.57 17.74 -8.45
C ILE A 266 -5.62 16.79 -9.65
N ALA A 267 -5.72 17.31 -10.86
CA ALA A 267 -5.72 16.51 -12.08
C ALA A 267 -4.39 15.77 -12.27
N GLU A 268 -3.26 16.40 -11.96
CA GLU A 268 -1.94 15.75 -11.98
C GLU A 268 -1.85 14.64 -10.93
N THR A 269 -2.29 14.90 -9.70
CA THR A 269 -2.31 13.90 -8.62
C THR A 269 -3.19 12.70 -8.97
N THR A 270 -4.41 12.97 -9.45
CA THR A 270 -5.34 11.92 -9.89
C THR A 270 -4.76 11.13 -11.05
N GLY A 271 -4.15 11.81 -12.04
CA GLY A 271 -3.49 11.17 -13.17
C GLY A 271 -2.32 10.28 -12.72
N LYS A 272 -1.46 10.77 -11.82
CA LYS A 272 -0.39 9.97 -11.20
C LYS A 272 -0.94 8.77 -10.45
N ALA A 273 -2.01 8.94 -9.68
CA ALA A 273 -2.68 7.85 -8.97
C ALA A 273 -3.15 6.75 -9.92
N MET A 274 -3.88 7.11 -10.98
CA MET A 274 -4.37 6.17 -11.99
C MET A 274 -3.25 5.47 -12.74
N LEU A 275 -2.23 6.24 -13.19
CA LEU A 275 -1.10 5.68 -13.94
C LEU A 275 -0.22 4.78 -13.06
N SER A 276 0.04 5.20 -11.82
CA SER A 276 0.80 4.41 -10.86
C SER A 276 0.04 3.13 -10.51
N GLN A 277 -1.26 3.18 -10.24
CA GLN A 277 -2.05 1.98 -9.99
C GLN A 277 -2.10 1.03 -11.21
N ALA A 278 -2.10 1.58 -12.43
CA ALA A 278 -2.18 0.77 -13.65
C ALA A 278 -0.84 0.13 -14.06
N PHE A 279 0.28 0.81 -13.84
CA PHE A 279 1.58 0.42 -14.40
C PHE A 279 2.69 0.24 -13.37
N ASN A 280 2.57 0.82 -12.18
CA ASN A 280 3.58 0.70 -11.15
C ASN A 280 3.26 -0.50 -10.26
N GLU A 281 3.99 -1.60 -10.47
CA GLU A 281 3.86 -2.81 -9.67
C GLU A 281 4.57 -2.69 -8.30
N GLU A 282 5.50 -1.74 -8.16
CA GLU A 282 6.45 -1.67 -7.04
C GLU A 282 6.66 -0.23 -6.54
N GLU A 283 5.87 0.23 -5.57
CA GLU A 283 6.04 1.57 -4.97
C GLU A 283 6.97 1.53 -3.75
N GLY A 284 6.75 0.57 -2.86
CA GLY A 284 7.57 0.38 -1.66
C GLY A 284 7.57 -1.05 -1.15
N LEU A 285 8.24 -1.29 -0.02
CA LEU A 285 8.28 -2.63 0.60
C LEU A 285 6.88 -3.20 0.81
N HIS A 286 5.90 -2.35 1.09
CA HIS A 286 4.55 -2.82 1.35
C HIS A 286 3.87 -3.51 0.14
N SER A 287 4.36 -3.28 -1.09
CA SER A 287 3.68 -3.72 -2.31
C SER A 287 3.42 -5.23 -2.34
N VAL A 288 4.31 -6.03 -1.74
CA VAL A 288 4.22 -7.50 -1.72
C VAL A 288 3.23 -8.06 -0.70
N PHE A 289 2.67 -7.24 0.20
CA PHE A 289 1.63 -7.68 1.15
C PHE A 289 0.28 -7.94 0.49
N GLY A 290 -0.02 -7.24 -0.62
CA GLY A 290 -1.30 -7.31 -1.33
C GLY A 290 -1.75 -8.72 -1.71
N PRO A 291 -0.90 -9.54 -2.39
CA PRO A 291 -1.23 -10.92 -2.73
C PRO A 291 -1.58 -11.82 -1.53
N TYR A 292 -1.14 -11.48 -0.32
CA TYR A 292 -1.44 -12.21 0.92
C TYR A 292 -2.69 -11.68 1.64
N GLY A 293 -3.37 -10.67 1.09
CA GLY A 293 -4.54 -10.03 1.69
C GLY A 293 -4.22 -9.20 2.93
N ILE A 294 -2.95 -8.81 3.10
CA ILE A 294 -2.50 -8.01 4.25
C ILE A 294 -2.59 -6.53 3.87
N GLN A 295 -3.26 -5.76 4.73
CA GLN A 295 -3.39 -4.31 4.56
C GLN A 295 -2.08 -3.63 4.97
N ALA A 296 -1.44 -2.93 4.04
CA ALA A 296 -0.14 -2.33 4.27
C ALA A 296 0.13 -1.08 3.42
N LEU A 297 1.05 -0.24 3.90
CA LEU A 297 1.57 0.92 3.17
C LEU A 297 3.03 1.17 3.57
N THR A 298 3.75 2.02 2.83
CA THR A 298 5.03 2.57 3.29
C THR A 298 4.84 4.04 3.65
N ILE A 299 5.36 4.47 4.81
CA ILE A 299 5.57 5.88 5.09
C ILE A 299 7.00 6.26 4.70
N HIS A 300 7.15 7.35 3.95
CA HIS A 300 8.43 7.91 3.54
C HIS A 300 8.57 9.34 4.09
N ALA A 301 9.40 9.50 5.11
CA ALA A 301 9.70 10.79 5.70
C ALA A 301 10.87 11.48 4.96
N GLU A 302 10.63 12.69 4.45
CA GLU A 302 11.60 13.47 3.69
C GLU A 302 11.66 14.92 4.18
N SER A 303 12.85 15.52 4.07
CA SER A 303 13.06 16.97 4.23
C SER A 303 13.09 17.64 2.87
N ILE A 304 12.25 18.67 2.71
CA ILE A 304 12.28 19.53 1.51
C ILE A 304 13.02 20.83 1.84
N THR A 305 12.95 21.31 3.08
CA THR A 305 13.58 22.56 3.50
C THR A 305 14.63 22.28 4.59
N GLU A 306 14.35 22.68 5.83
CA GLU A 306 15.25 22.54 6.97
C GLU A 306 14.79 21.43 7.93
N GLY A 307 13.60 20.87 7.78
CA GLY A 307 13.09 19.84 8.68
C GLY A 307 12.67 20.40 10.04
N HIS A 308 11.46 20.10 10.50
CA HIS A 308 11.01 20.46 11.84
C HIS A 308 10.75 19.24 12.73
N ALA A 309 10.41 18.10 12.12
CA ALA A 309 10.19 16.85 12.82
C ALA A 309 11.48 16.04 12.89
N SER A 310 11.74 15.41 14.04
CA SER A 310 12.97 14.62 14.26
C SER A 310 12.76 13.13 14.00
N LEU A 311 13.85 12.34 13.99
CA LEU A 311 13.79 10.88 14.06
C LEU A 311 12.98 10.35 15.25
N THR A 312 12.92 11.10 16.36
CA THR A 312 12.08 10.74 17.51
C THR A 312 10.60 10.85 17.16
N ASP A 313 10.22 11.88 16.40
CA ASP A 313 8.84 12.09 15.98
C ASP A 313 8.41 11.04 14.95
N LEU A 314 9.30 10.62 14.05
CA LEU A 314 9.06 9.44 13.21
C LEU A 314 8.80 8.18 14.04
N GLY A 315 9.58 7.96 15.09
CA GLY A 315 9.36 6.85 16.02
C GLY A 315 8.03 6.96 16.78
N ARG A 316 7.60 8.18 17.14
CA ARG A 316 6.26 8.43 17.73
C ARG A 316 5.14 8.18 16.73
N ILE A 317 5.29 8.55 15.46
CA ILE A 317 4.33 8.21 14.40
C ILE A 317 4.19 6.69 14.29
N CYS A 318 5.31 5.96 14.27
CA CYS A 318 5.29 4.50 14.23
C CYS A 318 4.66 3.89 15.50
N GLU A 319 4.91 4.45 16.69
CA GLU A 319 4.20 4.06 17.92
C GLU A 319 2.69 4.30 17.77
N GLY A 320 2.27 5.47 17.31
CA GLY A 320 0.87 5.82 17.09
C GLY A 320 0.17 4.86 16.13
N ALA A 321 0.84 4.47 15.05
CA ALA A 321 0.36 3.48 14.10
C ALA A 321 0.21 2.10 14.74
N LEU A 322 1.24 1.63 15.46
CA LEU A 322 1.18 0.36 16.21
C LEU A 322 0.05 0.34 17.24
N ARG A 323 -0.16 1.45 17.97
CA ARG A 323 -1.24 1.55 18.96
C ARG A 323 -2.62 1.55 18.31
N SER A 324 -2.76 2.19 17.16
CA SER A 324 -4.01 2.20 16.39
C SER A 324 -4.33 0.80 15.86
N LEU A 325 -3.35 0.11 15.25
CA LEU A 325 -3.49 -1.27 14.77
C LEU A 325 -3.72 -2.28 15.91
N ASN A 326 -3.15 -2.03 17.09
CA ASN A 326 -3.35 -2.86 18.27
C ASN A 326 -4.78 -2.75 18.84
N ASN A 327 -5.49 -1.65 18.58
CA ASN A 327 -6.86 -1.43 19.06
C ASN A 327 -7.94 -1.99 18.12
N ILE A 328 -7.59 -2.24 16.86
CA ILE A 328 -8.53 -2.79 15.87
C ILE A 328 -9.02 -4.16 16.34
N LEU A 329 -10.34 -4.34 16.42
CA LEU A 329 -10.98 -5.58 16.90
C LEU A 329 -11.13 -6.64 15.80
N GLU A 330 -11.34 -6.21 14.56
CA GLU A 330 -11.62 -7.07 13.40
C GLU A 330 -10.74 -6.66 12.23
N LYS A 331 -10.51 -7.56 11.25
CA LYS A 331 -9.78 -7.19 10.03
C LYS A 331 -10.46 -6.00 9.35
N PHE A 332 -9.67 -5.11 8.74
CA PHE A 332 -10.20 -3.96 7.99
C PHE A 332 -11.31 -4.40 7.01
N HIS A 333 -12.48 -3.78 7.12
CA HIS A 333 -13.64 -4.10 6.27
C HIS A 333 -14.62 -2.94 6.05
N GLN A 334 -14.56 -1.89 6.87
CA GLN A 334 -15.53 -0.78 6.84
C GLN A 334 -15.24 0.24 5.72
N SER A 335 -13.96 0.55 5.49
CA SER A 335 -13.56 1.54 4.47
C SER A 335 -13.36 0.94 3.06
N TYR A 336 -13.15 1.81 2.09
CA TYR A 336 -12.99 1.46 0.67
C TYR A 336 -11.67 0.70 0.39
N PHE A 337 -11.75 -0.24 -0.56
CA PHE A 337 -10.62 -1.01 -1.12
C PHE A 337 -10.34 -0.67 -2.58
N LEU A 338 -11.16 0.18 -3.18
CA LEU A 338 -10.97 0.63 -4.55
C LEU A 338 -11.35 2.11 -4.62
N TYR A 339 -10.33 2.94 -4.83
CA TYR A 339 -10.43 4.40 -4.82
C TYR A 339 -9.28 4.98 -5.63
N ILE A 340 -9.43 6.24 -6.05
CA ILE A 340 -8.34 7.02 -6.65
C ILE A 340 -8.11 8.24 -5.76
N MET A 341 -6.88 8.42 -5.28
CA MET A 341 -6.53 9.60 -4.49
C MET A 341 -6.46 10.83 -5.40
N THR A 342 -7.24 11.86 -5.06
CA THR A 342 -7.23 13.15 -5.76
C THR A 342 -6.42 14.21 -4.99
N ASP A 343 -6.40 14.06 -3.67
CA ASP A 343 -5.65 14.85 -2.69
C ASP A 343 -5.54 13.98 -1.41
N MET A 344 -4.69 14.36 -0.47
CA MET A 344 -4.56 13.66 0.82
C MET A 344 -5.86 13.66 1.64
N ARG A 345 -6.77 14.61 1.37
CA ARG A 345 -8.08 14.74 2.04
C ARG A 345 -9.27 14.32 1.21
N TYR A 346 -9.07 13.99 -0.07
CA TYR A 346 -10.14 13.71 -1.01
C TYR A 346 -9.81 12.52 -1.89
N PHE A 347 -10.76 11.61 -1.98
CA PHE A 347 -10.64 10.44 -2.84
C PHE A 347 -11.89 10.30 -3.70
N LEU A 348 -11.70 9.59 -4.80
CA LEU A 348 -12.77 9.22 -5.71
C LEU A 348 -13.12 7.75 -5.50
N SER A 349 -14.32 7.48 -4.98
CA SER A 349 -14.80 6.12 -4.84
C SER A 349 -15.20 5.52 -6.20
N VAL A 350 -15.26 4.19 -6.25
CA VAL A 350 -15.62 3.42 -7.46
C VAL A 350 -16.88 3.95 -8.14
N ALA A 351 -17.88 4.34 -7.35
CA ALA A 351 -19.16 4.79 -7.86
C ALA A 351 -19.04 5.99 -8.81
N TYR A 352 -18.07 6.88 -8.58
CA TYR A 352 -17.95 8.13 -9.33
C TYR A 352 -17.17 8.00 -10.63
N TYR A 353 -16.16 7.12 -10.73
CA TYR A 353 -15.42 6.94 -12.00
C TYR A 353 -15.96 5.79 -12.85
N MET A 354 -16.81 4.90 -12.33
CA MET A 354 -17.42 3.82 -13.11
C MET A 354 -18.24 4.30 -14.33
N PRO A 355 -19.00 5.41 -14.27
CA PRO A 355 -19.65 5.94 -15.46
C PRO A 355 -18.65 6.36 -16.55
N ALA A 356 -17.51 6.93 -16.17
CA ALA A 356 -16.44 7.27 -17.10
C ALA A 356 -15.89 6.02 -17.80
N LEU A 357 -15.63 4.96 -17.03
CA LEU A 357 -15.19 3.67 -17.55
C LEU A 357 -16.23 3.08 -18.51
N GLY A 358 -17.52 3.17 -18.19
CA GLY A 358 -18.60 2.75 -19.07
C GLY A 358 -18.60 3.48 -20.42
N LEU A 359 -18.34 4.80 -20.41
CA LEU A 359 -18.21 5.60 -21.63
C LEU A 359 -16.96 5.22 -22.44
N ILE A 360 -15.83 4.93 -21.79
CA ILE A 360 -14.60 4.46 -22.46
C ILE A 360 -14.78 3.06 -23.08
N LEU A 361 -15.56 2.18 -22.43
CA LEU A 361 -15.80 0.82 -22.92
C LEU A 361 -16.93 0.72 -23.97
N LEU A 362 -17.79 1.74 -24.06
CA LEU A 362 -18.91 1.77 -25.01
C LEU A 362 -18.47 1.56 -26.48
N PRO A 363 -17.40 2.20 -27.00
CA PRO A 363 -16.86 1.93 -28.33
C PRO A 363 -16.60 0.44 -28.62
N LEU A 364 -16.06 -0.30 -27.65
CA LEU A 364 -15.74 -1.72 -27.80
C LEU A 364 -17.02 -2.56 -27.94
N LEU A 365 -18.05 -2.25 -27.14
CA LEU A 365 -19.36 -2.91 -27.22
C LEU A 365 -20.05 -2.64 -28.56
N VAL A 366 -19.95 -1.41 -29.07
CA VAL A 366 -20.51 -1.02 -30.38
C VAL A 366 -19.77 -1.71 -31.52
N LEU A 367 -18.43 -1.79 -31.46
CA LEU A 367 -17.62 -2.47 -32.47
C LEU A 367 -17.88 -3.98 -32.48
N TRP A 368 -17.97 -4.61 -31.30
CA TRP A 368 -18.35 -6.01 -31.19
C TRP A 368 -19.73 -6.28 -31.81
N SER A 369 -20.70 -5.41 -31.52
CA SER A 369 -22.04 -5.49 -32.10
C SER A 369 -22.04 -5.32 -33.63
N PHE A 370 -21.21 -4.42 -34.16
CA PHE A 370 -21.01 -4.23 -35.60
C PHE A 370 -20.44 -5.48 -36.28
N ASN A 371 -19.38 -6.07 -35.71
CA ASN A 371 -18.76 -7.28 -36.26
C ASN A 371 -19.73 -8.47 -36.23
N SER A 372 -20.47 -8.65 -35.13
CA SER A 372 -21.52 -9.67 -35.02
C SER A 372 -22.63 -9.48 -36.08
N LEU A 373 -23.03 -8.24 -36.36
CA LEU A 373 -23.99 -7.93 -37.42
C LEU A 373 -23.46 -8.28 -38.83
N LYS A 374 -22.19 -7.96 -39.11
CA LYS A 374 -21.53 -8.29 -40.37
C LYS A 374 -21.39 -9.80 -40.60
N ASP A 375 -21.10 -10.57 -39.55
CA ASP A 375 -21.01 -12.02 -39.63
C ASP A 375 -22.38 -12.68 -39.87
N THR A 376 -23.45 -12.13 -39.30
CA THR A 376 -24.82 -12.62 -39.57
C THR A 376 -25.29 -12.35 -41.00
N THR A 377 -24.96 -11.19 -41.58
CA THR A 377 -25.32 -10.88 -42.98
C THR A 377 -24.52 -11.72 -43.98
N LEU A 378 -23.24 -11.99 -43.69
CA LEU A 378 -22.42 -12.90 -44.49
C LEU A 378 -22.92 -14.35 -44.47
N ARG A 379 -23.49 -14.82 -43.36
CA ARG A 379 -24.10 -16.16 -43.26
C ARG A 379 -25.42 -16.26 -44.03
N GLN A 380 -26.25 -15.21 -44.05
CA GLN A 380 -27.50 -15.19 -44.80
C GLN A 380 -27.31 -15.12 -46.32
N ASN A 381 -26.22 -14.53 -46.81
CA ASN A 381 -25.91 -14.48 -48.25
C ASN A 381 -25.25 -15.77 -48.79
N LYS A 382 -24.92 -16.73 -47.94
CA LYS A 382 -24.34 -18.04 -48.32
C LYS A 382 -25.35 -19.19 -48.32
N THR A 383 -26.58 -18.94 -47.88
CA THR A 383 -27.75 -19.83 -47.95
C THR A 383 -28.71 -19.29 -48.98
#